data_AF-A0AAI8VYP2-F1
#
_entry.id   AF-A0AAI8VYP2-F1
#
_cell.length_a   1.000
_cell.length_b   1.000
_cell.length_c   1.000
_cell.angle_alpha   90.00
_cell.angle_beta   90.00
_cell.angle_gamma   90.00
#
_symmetry.space_group_name_H-M   'P 1'
#
loop_
_entity.id
_entity.type
_entity.pdbx_description
1 polymer ?
#
loop_
_entity_poly.entity_id
_entity_poly.type
_entity_poly.pdbx_seq_one_letter_code
_entity_poly.pdbx_strand_id
1 'polypeptide(L)' 'MDNLPYEQLAASKPFRILVGKDKKEFMMHAGLLAHLPRPLRALVNNKMKETNEGLAE' A
#
# COMPACT_ATOMS: atom_id res chain seq x y z
N MET A 1 -11.28 16.01 0.33
CA MET A 1 -9.89 15.66 0.68
C MET A 1 -9.96 15.24 2.13
N ASP A 2 -10.01 13.94 2.38
CA ASP A 2 -10.03 13.43 3.76
C ASP A 2 -8.78 13.92 4.47
N ASN A 3 -8.96 14.60 5.60
CA ASN A 3 -7.85 15.10 6.40
C ASN A 3 -7.24 13.89 7.13
N LEU A 4 -6.41 13.16 6.40
CA LEU A 4 -5.75 11.95 6.86
C LEU A 4 -4.74 12.33 7.95
N PRO A 5 -4.87 11.78 9.17
CA PRO A 5 -3.97 12.09 10.26
C PRO A 5 -2.56 11.63 9.89
N TYR A 6 -1.69 12.61 9.62
CA TYR A 6 -0.32 12.41 9.16
C TYR A 6 0.46 11.41 10.04
N GLU A 7 0.30 11.50 11.35
CA GLU A 7 0.96 10.61 12.31
C GLU A 7 0.54 9.15 12.13
N GLN A 8 -0.74 8.88 11.84
CA GLN A 8 -1.22 7.52 11.60
C GLN A 8 -0.72 6.97 10.25
N LEU A 9 -0.59 7.83 9.24
CA LEU A 9 -0.02 7.45 7.95
C LEU A 9 1.46 7.12 8.07
N ALA A 10 2.23 8.00 8.72
CA ALA A 10 3.67 7.83 8.94
C ALA A 10 4.00 6.61 9.81
N ALA A 11 3.14 6.29 10.78
CA ALA A 11 3.28 5.09 11.62
C ALA A 11 2.82 3.79 10.91
N SER A 12 2.14 3.90 9.76
CA SER A 12 1.66 2.71 9.04
C SER A 12 2.78 1.96 8.32
N LYS A 13 2.63 0.63 8.22
CA LYS A 13 3.64 -0.24 7.61
C LYS A 13 4.00 0.22 6.18
N PRO A 14 5.30 0.20 5.81
CA PRO A 14 5.69 0.41 4.42
C PRO A 14 5.16 -0.74 3.55
N PHE A 15 4.84 -0.41 2.31
CA PHE A 15 4.31 -1.31 1.31
C PHE A 15 5.07 -1.09 0.00
N ARG A 16 5.57 -2.18 -0.58
CA ARG A 16 6.32 -2.20 -1.84
C ARG A 16 5.42 -2.66 -2.97
N ILE A 17 5.51 -1.97 -4.09
CA ILE A 17 4.76 -2.26 -5.31
C ILE A 17 5.76 -2.40 -6.43
N LEU A 18 5.79 -3.54 -7.09
CA LEU A 18 6.57 -3.78 -8.29
C LEU A 18 5.66 -3.56 -9.50
N VAL A 19 6.09 -2.73 -10.47
CA VAL A 19 5.28 -2.38 -11.64
C VAL A 19 6.00 -2.70 -12.93
N GLY A 20 5.30 -3.36 -13.84
CA GLY A 20 5.76 -3.67 -15.18
C GLY A 20 6.73 -4.86 -15.24
N LYS A 21 7.16 -5.20 -16.47
CA LYS A 21 8.04 -6.37 -16.71
C LYS A 21 9.40 -6.25 -16.02
N ASP A 22 9.85 -5.02 -15.83
CA ASP A 22 11.14 -4.71 -15.19
C ASP A 22 11.04 -4.65 -13.66
N LYS A 23 9.87 -4.95 -13.09
CA LYS A 23 9.61 -4.94 -11.64
C LYS A 23 10.07 -3.65 -10.97
N LYS A 24 9.71 -2.50 -11.55
CA LYS A 24 10.08 -1.21 -11.00
C LYS A 24 9.46 -1.04 -9.61
N GLU A 25 10.30 -0.86 -8.60
CA GLU A 25 9.88 -0.77 -7.21
C GLU A 25 9.40 0.64 -6.83
N PHE A 26 8.25 0.68 -6.16
CA PHE A 26 7.68 1.87 -5.53
C PHE A 26 7.37 1.54 -4.07
N MET A 27 7.76 2.44 -3.16
CA MET A 27 7.50 2.27 -1.73
C MET A 27 6.55 3.34 -1.23
N MET A 28 5.55 2.94 -0.45
CA MET A 28 4.56 3.84 0.13
C MET A 28 3.96 3.30 1.42
N HIS A 29 3.37 4.18 2.22
CA HIS A 29 2.69 3.80 3.45
C HIS A 29 1.38 3.05 3.15
N ALA A 30 1.17 1.88 3.76
CA ALA A 30 -0.05 1.09 3.56
C ALA A 30 -1.32 1.86 3.97
N GLY A 31 -1.22 2.74 4.96
CA GLY A 31 -2.30 3.64 5.35
C GLY A 31 -2.73 4.56 4.19
N LEU A 32 -1.78 5.01 3.35
CA LEU A 32 -2.08 5.84 2.19
C LEU A 32 -2.84 5.03 1.13
N LEU A 33 -2.36 3.82 0.84
CA LEU A 33 -2.98 2.88 -0.11
C LEU A 33 -4.41 2.51 0.26
N ALA A 34 -4.72 2.41 1.56
CA ALA A 34 -6.05 2.10 2.06
C ALA A 34 -7.10 3.18 1.74
N HIS A 35 -6.67 4.41 1.47
CA HIS A 35 -7.53 5.55 1.12
C HIS A 35 -7.62 5.81 -0.39
N LEU A 36 -6.87 5.06 -1.19
CA LEU A 36 -6.89 5.14 -2.65
C LEU A 36 -8.03 4.30 -3.26
N PRO A 37 -8.29 4.42 -4.57
CA PRO A 37 -9.37 3.70 -5.24
C PRO A 37 -9.36 2.19 -4.98
N ARG A 38 -10.54 1.57 -5.13
CA ARG A 38 -10.82 0.17 -4.73
C ARG A 38 -9.70 -0.85 -5.04
N PRO A 39 -9.03 -0.86 -6.20
CA PRO A 39 -7.96 -1.81 -6.48
C PRO A 39 -6.77 -1.69 -5.51
N LEU A 40 -6.34 -0.45 -5.23
CA LEU A 40 -5.21 -0.15 -4.33
C LEU A 40 -5.59 -0.40 -2.87
N ARG A 41 -6.83 -0.11 -2.50
CA ARG A 41 -7.35 -0.46 -1.17
C ARG A 41 -7.41 -1.97 -0.96
N ALA A 42 -7.77 -2.74 -1.99
CA ALA A 42 -7.85 -4.20 -1.91
C ALA A 42 -6.45 -4.82 -1.74
N LEU A 43 -5.41 -4.24 -2.36
CA LEU A 43 -4.01 -4.68 -2.25
C LEU A 43 -3.46 -4.68 -0.82
N VAL A 44 -3.92 -3.78 0.04
CA VAL A 44 -3.41 -3.64 1.42
C VAL A 44 -4.33 -4.17 2.52
N ASN A 45 -5.57 -4.54 2.17
CA ASN A 45 -6.58 -4.99 3.14
C ASN A 45 -7.07 -6.42 2.91
N ASN A 46 -6.49 -7.16 1.95
CA ASN A 46 -6.86 -8.55 1.71
C ASN A 46 -6.07 -9.52 2.63
N LYS A 47 -6.48 -10.79 2.69
CA LYS A 47 -5.79 -11.85 3.45
C LYS A 47 -4.74 -12.62 2.63
N MET A 48 -4.32 -12.08 1.49
CA MET A 48 -3.31 -12.69 0.64
C MET A 48 -1.92 -12.49 1.25
N LYS A 49 -1.01 -13.40 0.90
CA LYS A 49 0.35 -13.44 1.40
C LYS A 49 1.10 -12.12 1.17
N GLU A 50 0.91 -11.54 -0.01
CA GLU A 50 1.40 -10.23 -0.45
C GLU A 50 1.07 -9.09 0.52
N THR A 51 -0.16 -9.07 1.05
CA THR A 51 -0.58 -8.04 2.02
C THR A 51 0.12 -8.18 3.37
N ASN A 52 0.39 -9.41 3.79
CA ASN A 52 1.14 -9.67 5.03
C ASN A 52 2.64 -9.34 4.87
N GLU A 53 3.19 -9.62 3.69
CA GLU A 53 4.60 -9.36 3.36
C GLU A 53 4.86 -7.89 2.98
N GLY A 54 3.81 -7.10 2.76
CA GLY A 54 3.92 -5.70 2.37
C GLY A 54 4.55 -5.54 0.98
N LEU A 55 4.27 -6.48 0.07
CA LEU A 55 4.82 -6.54 -1.27
C LEU A 55 3.74 -7.02 -2.24
N ALA A 56 3.53 -6.28 -3.32
CA ALA A 56 2.70 -6.70 -4.45
C ALA A 56 3.50 -6.60 -5.77
N GLU A 57 3.31 -7.55 -6.68
CA GLU A 57 3.99 -7.64 -7.97
C GLU A 57 3.07 -7.96 -9.15
#